data_AF-A0AA36HY57-F1
#
_entry.id   AF-A0AA36HY57-F1
#
_cell.length_a   1.000
_cell.length_b   1.000
_cell.length_c   1.000
_cell.angle_alpha   90.00
_cell.angle_beta   90.00
_cell.angle_gamma   90.00
#
_symmetry.space_group_name_H-M   'P 1'
#
loop_
_entity.id
_entity.type
_entity.pdbx_description
1 polymer ?
#
loop_
_entity_poly.entity_id
_entity_poly.type
_entity_poly.pdbx_seq_one_letter_code
_entity_poly.pdbx_strand_id
1 'polypeptide(L)'
;MKQCPDLDFEVRWLPYQLNPSASQEPQSRIEAYQKKFGKGIEEVKAMGGFMKSKFDAVELPFNFTDKAKISNTFDAHRVLTAAFKQGGAAAQDKAAEVLFEAYFAAEKAPNDPEALKKAAAAAGLAENVLDKSFAAEETKEEMKVGQQLSA
;
A
#
# COMPACT_ATOMS: atom_id res chain seq x y z
N MET A 1 16.97 5.12 10.35
CA MET A 1 16.89 5.82 11.66
C MET A 1 18.24 6.06 12.37
N LYS A 2 19.40 5.72 11.77
CA LYS A 2 20.74 5.92 12.39
C LYS A 2 21.20 7.38 12.59
N GLN A 3 20.38 8.39 12.26
CA GLN A 3 20.83 9.80 12.19
C GLN A 3 20.33 10.70 13.33
N CYS A 4 19.40 10.26 14.19
CA CYS A 4 18.89 11.05 15.32
C CYS A 4 18.69 10.17 16.58
N PRO A 5 19.76 9.85 17.33
CA PRO A 5 19.69 8.90 18.45
C PRO A 5 18.91 9.39 19.68
N ASP A 6 18.74 10.71 19.84
CA ASP A 6 18.10 11.32 21.01
C ASP A 6 16.62 11.70 20.77
N LEU A 7 16.05 11.32 19.63
CA LEU A 7 14.67 11.63 19.28
C LEU A 7 13.77 10.41 19.46
N ASP A 8 12.86 10.50 20.43
CA ASP A 8 11.76 9.56 20.56
C ASP A 8 10.57 10.03 19.71
N PHE A 9 10.13 9.20 18.77
CA PHE A 9 9.02 9.51 17.89
C PHE A 9 8.27 8.24 17.47
N GLU A 10 6.99 8.42 17.16
CA GLU A 10 6.12 7.38 16.64
C GLU A 10 5.72 7.72 15.20
N VAL A 11 5.74 6.73 14.31
CA VAL A 11 5.28 6.88 12.93
C VAL A 11 3.87 6.33 12.82
N ARG A 12 2.92 7.20 12.47
CA ARG A 12 1.55 6.80 12.16
C ARG A 12 1.30 6.94 10.67
N TRP A 13 0.88 5.85 10.05
CA TRP A 13 0.47 5.83 8.64
C TRP A 13 -0.97 6.32 8.52
N LEU A 14 -1.21 7.31 7.66
CA LEU A 14 -2.55 7.79 7.33
C LEU A 14 -2.95 7.32 5.92
N PRO A 15 -4.17 6.81 5.75
CA PRO A 15 -4.61 6.27 4.47
C PRO A 15 -4.86 7.39 3.46
N TYR A 16 -4.33 7.23 2.26
CA TYR A 16 -4.61 8.10 1.11
C TYR A 16 -4.83 7.25 -0.15
N GLN A 17 -5.86 7.60 -0.93
CA GLN A 17 -6.15 6.92 -2.20
C GLN A 17 -5.90 7.85 -3.37
N LEU A 18 -4.93 7.50 -4.21
CA LEU A 18 -4.67 8.20 -5.47
C LEU A 18 -5.88 8.14 -6.43
N ASN A 19 -6.68 7.08 -6.34
CA ASN A 19 -7.91 6.91 -7.11
C ASN A 19 -8.94 6.12 -6.28
N PRO A 20 -9.85 6.82 -5.56
CA PRO A 20 -10.91 6.16 -4.79
C PRO A 20 -11.88 5.34 -5.64
N SER A 21 -12.03 5.69 -6.93
CA SER A 21 -12.90 5.02 -7.89
C SER A 21 -12.22 3.88 -8.65
N ALA A 22 -11.01 3.46 -8.25
CA ALA A 22 -10.34 2.32 -8.85
C ALA A 22 -11.16 1.02 -8.68
N SER A 23 -11.07 0.12 -9.65
CA SER A 23 -11.76 -1.17 -9.63
C SER A 23 -11.27 -2.06 -8.48
N GLN A 24 -12.18 -2.83 -7.90
CA GLN A 24 -11.83 -3.92 -6.96
C GLN A 24 -11.27 -5.13 -7.70
N GLU A 25 -11.60 -5.32 -8.98
CA GLU A 25 -11.01 -6.38 -9.78
C GLU A 25 -9.55 -6.03 -10.13
N PRO A 26 -8.57 -6.90 -9.83
CA PRO A 26 -7.18 -6.67 -10.21
C PRO A 26 -6.96 -6.58 -11.71
N GLN A 27 -6.33 -5.51 -12.16
CA GLN A 27 -6.03 -5.24 -13.57
C GLN A 27 -4.51 -5.17 -13.80
N SER A 28 -4.09 -5.26 -15.07
CA SER A 28 -2.70 -4.99 -15.44
C SER A 28 -2.31 -3.56 -15.08
N ARG A 29 -1.21 -3.41 -14.32
CA ARG A 29 -0.69 -2.10 -13.93
C ARG A 29 -0.14 -1.33 -15.14
N ILE A 30 0.43 -2.04 -16.12
CA ILE A 30 0.93 -1.45 -17.37
C ILE A 30 -0.22 -0.87 -18.17
N GLU A 31 -1.28 -1.65 -18.43
CA GLU A 31 -2.44 -1.17 -19.21
C GLU A 31 -3.14 -0.02 -18.50
N ALA A 32 -3.29 -0.10 -17.17
CA ALA A 32 -3.84 0.98 -16.37
C ALA A 32 -3.02 2.27 -16.49
N TYR A 33 -1.69 2.17 -16.54
CA TYR A 33 -0.80 3.33 -16.69
C TYR A 33 -0.84 3.89 -18.12
N GLN A 34 -0.89 3.04 -19.14
CA GLN A 34 -1.09 3.49 -20.52
C GLN A 34 -2.37 4.31 -20.65
N LYS A 35 -3.48 3.82 -20.08
CA LYS A 35 -4.77 4.51 -20.06
C LYS A 35 -4.71 5.81 -19.24
N LYS A 36 -4.08 5.79 -18.06
CA LYS A 36 -4.02 6.95 -17.16
C LYS A 36 -3.16 8.08 -17.73
N PHE A 37 -2.03 7.74 -18.36
CA PHE A 37 -1.05 8.73 -18.82
C PHE A 37 -1.11 9.00 -20.33
N GLY A 38 -1.91 8.25 -21.09
CA GLY A 38 -1.96 8.37 -22.55
C GLY A 38 -0.65 7.97 -23.24
N LYS A 39 0.08 7.01 -22.65
CA LYS A 39 1.46 6.66 -23.03
C LYS A 39 1.55 5.31 -23.73
N GLY A 40 2.55 5.17 -24.60
CA GLY A 40 2.91 3.89 -25.20
C GLY A 40 3.47 2.90 -24.17
N ILE A 41 3.48 1.61 -24.51
CA ILE A 41 3.99 0.55 -23.62
C ILE A 41 5.46 0.77 -23.23
N GLU A 42 6.29 1.21 -24.18
CA GLU A 42 7.71 1.47 -23.94
C GLU A 42 7.94 2.64 -22.99
N GLU A 43 7.13 3.70 -23.07
CA GLU A 43 7.20 4.82 -22.13
C GLU A 43 6.79 4.39 -20.72
N VAL A 44 5.74 3.57 -20.59
CA VAL A 44 5.30 3.04 -19.30
C VAL A 44 6.36 2.11 -18.70
N LYS A 45 7.00 1.27 -19.51
CA LYS A 45 8.14 0.45 -19.08
C LYS A 45 9.34 1.31 -18.65
N ALA A 46 9.62 2.40 -19.36
CA ALA A 46 10.65 3.36 -18.98
C ALA A 46 10.36 4.03 -17.62
N MET A 47 9.08 4.36 -17.32
CA MET A 47 8.68 4.85 -16.00
C MET A 47 8.95 3.80 -14.91
N GLY A 48 8.66 2.53 -15.18
CA GLY A 48 8.98 1.41 -14.29
C GLY A 48 10.49 1.28 -14.05
N GLY A 49 11.30 1.36 -15.10
CA GLY A 49 12.77 1.33 -15.00
C GLY A 49 13.34 2.52 -14.22
N PHE A 50 12.79 3.71 -14.42
CA PHE A 50 13.14 4.88 -13.62
C PHE A 50 12.85 4.66 -12.14
N MET A 51 11.64 4.20 -11.80
CA MET A 51 11.30 3.89 -10.41
C MET A 51 12.19 2.80 -9.82
N LYS A 52 12.50 1.75 -10.58
CA LYS A 52 13.45 0.72 -10.16
C LYS A 52 14.80 1.30 -9.77
N SER A 53 15.35 2.22 -10.57
CA SER A 53 16.63 2.87 -10.25
C SER A 53 16.59 3.65 -8.93
N LYS A 54 15.44 4.21 -8.54
CA LYS A 54 15.26 4.93 -7.26
C LYS A 54 15.21 3.97 -6.08
N PHE A 55 14.56 2.83 -6.23
CA PHE A 55 14.51 1.79 -5.20
C PHE A 55 15.88 1.10 -5.01
N ASP A 56 16.57 0.78 -6.10
CA ASP A 56 17.90 0.16 -6.06
C ASP A 56 18.92 1.07 -5.34
N ALA A 57 18.81 2.41 -5.49
CA ALA A 57 19.68 3.37 -4.82
C ALA A 57 19.53 3.41 -3.28
N VAL A 58 18.44 2.86 -2.75
CA VAL A 58 18.19 2.70 -1.30
C VAL A 58 18.11 1.22 -0.90
N GLU A 59 18.60 0.32 -1.75
CA GLU A 59 18.69 -1.12 -1.51
C GLU A 59 17.33 -1.79 -1.25
N LEU A 60 16.24 -1.25 -1.84
CA LEU A 60 14.90 -1.82 -1.73
C LEU A 60 14.48 -2.58 -3.01
N PRO A 61 13.76 -3.70 -2.90
CA PRO A 61 13.28 -4.45 -4.06
C PRO A 61 12.10 -3.72 -4.74
N PHE A 62 12.14 -3.67 -6.07
CA PHE A 62 11.04 -3.16 -6.89
C PHE A 62 10.97 -3.92 -8.21
N ASN A 63 9.78 -4.39 -8.54
CA ASN A 63 9.44 -5.08 -9.78
C ASN A 63 8.26 -4.40 -10.46
N PHE A 64 8.40 -4.22 -11.78
CA PHE A 64 7.36 -3.64 -12.64
C PHE A 64 7.40 -4.33 -13.99
N THR A 65 6.79 -5.51 -14.05
CA THR A 65 6.69 -6.39 -15.22
C THR A 65 5.23 -6.51 -15.65
N ASP A 66 4.98 -7.33 -16.67
CA ASP A 66 3.62 -7.63 -17.15
C ASP A 66 2.75 -8.35 -16.09
N LYS A 67 3.36 -8.85 -15.01
CA LYS A 67 2.64 -9.46 -13.86
C LYS A 67 2.07 -8.43 -12.90
N ALA A 68 2.61 -7.21 -12.87
CA ALA A 68 2.22 -6.16 -11.93
C ALA A 68 0.72 -5.88 -12.00
N LYS A 69 0.04 -6.02 -10.85
CA LYS A 69 -1.39 -5.76 -10.72
C LYS A 69 -1.68 -4.44 -10.02
N ILE A 70 -2.84 -3.86 -10.34
CA ILE A 70 -3.39 -2.69 -9.66
C ILE A 70 -4.88 -2.92 -9.38
N SER A 71 -5.35 -2.43 -8.25
CA SER A 71 -6.74 -2.43 -7.83
C SER A 71 -6.94 -1.34 -6.79
N ASN A 72 -8.17 -1.19 -6.32
CA ASN A 72 -8.52 -0.31 -5.23
C ASN A 72 -7.75 -0.68 -3.95
N THR A 73 -7.24 0.32 -3.24
CA THR A 73 -6.43 0.11 -2.03
C THR A 73 -7.23 0.15 -0.74
N PHE A 74 -8.57 0.26 -0.79
CA PHE A 74 -9.39 0.47 0.41
C PHE A 74 -9.28 -0.70 1.39
N ASP A 75 -9.25 -1.94 0.89
CA ASP A 75 -9.09 -3.13 1.74
C ASP A 75 -7.72 -3.15 2.44
N ALA A 76 -6.64 -2.71 1.78
CA ALA A 76 -5.32 -2.56 2.39
C ALA A 76 -5.31 -1.48 3.48
N HIS A 77 -5.89 -0.31 3.19
CA HIS A 77 -6.02 0.78 4.16
C HIS A 77 -6.81 0.34 5.39
N ARG A 78 -7.86 -0.46 5.19
CA ARG A 78 -8.68 -1.00 6.27
C ARG A 78 -7.88 -1.92 7.20
N VAL A 79 -7.03 -2.78 6.66
CA VAL A 79 -6.11 -3.60 7.46
C VAL A 79 -5.11 -2.74 8.23
N LEU A 80 -4.56 -1.68 7.64
CA LEU A 80 -3.65 -0.75 8.33
C LEU A 80 -4.35 0.03 9.47
N THR A 81 -5.58 0.49 9.25
CA THR A 81 -6.40 1.12 10.29
C THR A 81 -6.66 0.16 11.44
N ALA A 82 -7.02 -1.10 11.13
CA ALA A 82 -7.22 -2.14 12.15
C ALA A 82 -5.96 -2.45 12.95
N ALA A 83 -4.80 -2.52 12.27
CA ALA A 83 -3.49 -2.72 12.90
C ALA A 83 -3.14 -1.62 13.89
N PHE A 84 -3.34 -0.36 13.49
CA PHE A 84 -3.12 0.78 14.38
C PHE A 84 -4.06 0.75 15.59
N LYS A 85 -5.35 0.51 15.38
CA LYS A 85 -6.35 0.50 16.47
C LYS A 85 -6.10 -0.58 17.53
N GLN A 86 -5.60 -1.75 17.13
CA GLN A 86 -5.44 -2.88 18.03
C GLN A 86 -4.01 -3.03 18.58
N GLY A 87 -3.00 -2.61 17.83
CA GLY A 87 -1.59 -2.81 18.18
C GLY A 87 -0.70 -1.57 18.07
N GLY A 88 -1.28 -0.38 17.86
CA GLY A 88 -0.57 0.88 17.76
C GLY A 88 0.29 1.01 16.50
N ALA A 89 1.14 2.05 16.45
CA ALA A 89 2.02 2.29 15.32
C ALA A 89 2.93 1.12 14.97
N ALA A 90 3.50 0.43 15.96
CA ALA A 90 4.41 -0.69 15.71
C ALA A 90 3.71 -1.86 14.97
N ALA A 91 2.44 -2.14 15.27
CA ALA A 91 1.67 -3.13 14.54
C ALA A 91 1.29 -2.64 13.13
N GLN A 92 0.92 -1.36 13.01
CA GLN A 92 0.61 -0.74 11.72
C GLN A 92 1.82 -0.77 10.78
N ASP A 93 3.01 -0.47 11.30
CA ASP A 93 4.26 -0.45 10.54
C ASP A 93 4.61 -1.83 9.98
N LYS A 94 4.48 -2.88 10.79
CA LYS A 94 4.66 -4.28 10.34
C LYS A 94 3.69 -4.67 9.22
N ALA A 95 2.41 -4.26 9.34
CA ALA A 95 1.45 -4.52 8.28
C ALA A 95 1.75 -3.72 7.01
N ALA A 96 2.21 -2.47 7.15
CA ALA A 96 2.58 -1.60 6.03
C ALA A 96 3.74 -2.18 5.23
N GLU A 97 4.81 -2.63 5.90
CA GLU A 97 5.95 -3.29 5.26
C GLU A 97 5.52 -4.50 4.41
N VAL A 98 4.65 -5.36 4.96
CA VAL A 98 4.14 -6.54 4.22
C VAL A 98 3.34 -6.13 2.99
N LEU A 99 2.50 -5.09 3.09
CA LEU A 99 1.68 -4.62 1.97
C LEU A 99 2.54 -3.92 0.90
N PHE A 100 3.55 -3.17 1.31
CA PHE A 100 4.51 -2.54 0.41
C PHE A 100 5.34 -3.59 -0.34
N GLU A 101 5.88 -4.59 0.35
CA GLU A 101 6.60 -5.68 -0.28
C GLU A 101 5.70 -6.43 -1.27
N ALA A 102 4.46 -6.75 -0.88
CA ALA A 102 3.51 -7.42 -1.75
C ALA A 102 3.24 -6.62 -3.05
N TYR A 103 3.05 -5.31 -2.94
CA TYR A 103 2.69 -4.47 -4.08
C TYR A 103 3.88 -4.06 -4.97
N PHE A 104 5.02 -3.70 -4.37
CA PHE A 104 6.19 -3.17 -5.06
C PHE A 104 7.19 -4.24 -5.48
N ALA A 105 7.40 -5.28 -4.67
CA ALA A 105 8.36 -6.34 -4.97
C ALA A 105 7.67 -7.59 -5.53
N ALA A 106 6.55 -8.03 -4.96
CA ALA A 106 5.87 -9.25 -5.39
C ALA A 106 4.78 -9.01 -6.45
N GLU A 107 4.62 -7.76 -6.93
CA GLU A 107 3.74 -7.39 -8.05
C GLU A 107 2.24 -7.70 -7.83
N LYS A 108 1.84 -7.96 -6.58
CA LYS A 108 0.48 -8.30 -6.19
C LYS A 108 -0.44 -7.09 -6.28
N ALA A 109 -1.73 -7.36 -6.36
CA ALA A 109 -2.74 -6.32 -6.26
C ALA A 109 -2.82 -5.80 -4.81
N PRO A 110 -3.12 -4.51 -4.59
CA PRO A 110 -3.31 -3.97 -3.24
C PRO A 110 -4.34 -4.72 -2.38
N ASN A 111 -5.39 -5.29 -3.01
CA ASN A 111 -6.41 -6.08 -2.35
C ASN A 111 -6.22 -7.61 -2.49
N ASP A 112 -4.99 -8.06 -2.77
CA ASP A 112 -4.67 -9.49 -2.83
C ASP A 112 -4.97 -10.16 -1.46
N PRO A 113 -5.86 -11.18 -1.40
CA PRO A 113 -6.28 -11.77 -0.12
C PRO A 113 -5.14 -12.38 0.69
N GLU A 114 -4.13 -12.97 0.04
CA GLU A 114 -2.99 -13.56 0.74
C GLU A 114 -2.10 -12.47 1.34
N ALA A 115 -1.88 -11.37 0.61
CA ALA A 115 -1.15 -10.22 1.12
C ALA A 115 -1.85 -9.59 2.33
N LEU A 116 -3.17 -9.40 2.26
CA LEU A 116 -3.97 -8.87 3.38
C LEU A 116 -3.91 -9.79 4.60
N LYS A 117 -4.00 -11.11 4.40
CA LYS A 117 -3.87 -12.11 5.47
C LYS A 117 -2.49 -12.07 6.12
N LYS A 118 -1.43 -12.00 5.32
CA LYS A 118 -0.05 -11.89 5.82
C LYS A 118 0.17 -10.59 6.60
N ALA A 119 -0.36 -9.47 6.11
CA ALA A 119 -0.25 -8.18 6.79
C ALA A 119 -0.97 -8.19 8.15
N ALA A 120 -2.19 -8.73 8.20
CA ALA A 120 -2.93 -8.91 9.45
C ALA A 120 -2.15 -9.78 10.45
N ALA A 121 -1.61 -10.92 10.00
CA ALA A 121 -0.81 -11.81 10.83
C ALA A 121 0.48 -11.15 11.35
N ALA A 122 1.20 -10.38 10.52
CA ALA A 122 2.40 -9.65 10.91
C ALA A 122 2.13 -8.57 11.97
N ALA A 123 0.94 -7.98 11.93
CA ALA A 123 0.44 -7.05 12.96
C ALA A 123 -0.14 -7.74 14.21
N GLY A 124 -0.17 -9.08 14.26
CA GLY A 124 -0.74 -9.84 15.38
C GLY A 124 -2.26 -9.78 15.46
N LEU A 125 -2.95 -9.51 14.35
CA LEU A 125 -4.41 -9.39 14.28
C LEU A 125 -5.07 -10.76 14.03
N ALA A 126 -6.28 -10.93 14.57
CA ALA A 126 -7.12 -12.08 14.27
C ALA A 126 -7.72 -11.98 12.86
N GLU A 127 -8.08 -13.12 12.25
CA GLU A 127 -8.57 -13.17 10.87
C GLU A 127 -9.89 -12.42 10.63
N ASN A 128 -10.65 -12.09 11.67
CA ASN A 128 -11.87 -11.29 11.56
C ASN A 128 -11.62 -9.91 10.95
N VAL A 129 -10.40 -9.37 11.06
CA VAL A 129 -10.03 -8.10 10.39
C VAL A 129 -10.04 -8.22 8.86
N LEU A 130 -10.11 -9.43 8.29
CA LEU A 130 -10.23 -9.62 6.84
C LEU A 130 -11.67 -9.41 6.34
N ASP A 131 -12.67 -9.39 7.23
CA ASP A 131 -14.04 -9.00 6.88
C ASP A 131 -14.06 -7.54 6.39
N LYS A 132 -14.63 -7.30 5.20
CA LYS A 132 -14.60 -5.99 4.54
C LYS A 132 -15.32 -4.87 5.30
N SER A 133 -16.20 -5.22 6.25
CA SER A 133 -16.87 -4.25 7.12
C SER A 133 -15.98 -3.81 8.29
N PHE A 134 -15.01 -4.62 8.69
CA PHE A 134 -14.20 -4.36 9.88
C PHE A 134 -13.33 -3.12 9.69
N ALA A 135 -13.43 -2.14 10.57
CA ALA A 135 -12.70 -0.86 10.51
C ALA A 135 -13.00 0.00 9.26
N ALA A 136 -14.08 -0.29 8.51
CA ALA A 136 -14.39 0.40 7.26
C ALA A 136 -14.77 1.87 7.45
N GLU A 137 -15.62 2.18 8.43
CA GLU A 137 -16.04 3.56 8.71
C GLU A 137 -14.87 4.38 9.26
N GLU A 138 -14.10 3.80 10.18
CA GLU A 138 -12.91 4.46 10.72
C GLU A 138 -11.88 4.73 9.62
N THR A 139 -11.69 3.81 8.68
CA THR A 139 -10.79 4.04 7.54
C THR A 139 -11.27 5.22 6.70
N LYS A 140 -12.58 5.39 6.49
CA LYS A 140 -13.13 6.56 5.78
C LYS A 140 -12.90 7.86 6.55
N GLU A 141 -13.00 7.84 7.88
CA GLU A 141 -12.70 8.99 8.73
C GLU A 141 -11.21 9.36 8.66
N GLU A 142 -10.33 8.39 8.83
CA GLU A 142 -8.88 8.54 8.72
C GLU A 142 -8.44 9.05 7.35
N MET A 143 -9.11 8.62 6.27
CA MET A 143 -8.84 9.13 4.92
C MET A 143 -9.16 10.61 4.77
N LYS A 144 -10.19 11.13 5.46
CA LYS A 144 -10.48 12.58 5.46
C LYS A 144 -9.36 13.36 6.14
N VAL A 145 -8.84 12.83 7.24
CA VAL A 145 -7.69 13.42 7.95
C VAL A 145 -6.44 13.39 7.06
N GLY A 146 -6.13 12.24 6.46
CA GLY A 146 -4.99 12.10 5.55
C GLY A 146 -5.06 13.06 4.34
N GLN A 147 -6.26 13.27 3.78
CA GLN A 147 -6.47 14.24 2.70
C GLN A 147 -6.24 15.68 3.12
N GLN A 148 -6.69 16.09 4.31
CA GLN A 148 -6.49 17.44 4.83
C GLN A 148 -5.02 17.76 5.08
N LEU A 149 -4.23 16.79 5.54
CA LEU A 149 -2.81 16.96 5.82
C LEU A 149 -1.91 16.87 4.57
N SER A 150 -2.47 16.46 3.43
CA SER A 150 -1.76 16.33 2.15
C SER A 150 -1.92 17.55 1.23
N ALA A 151 -2.70 18.55 1.65
CA ALA A 151 -2.98 19.80 0.92
C ALA A 151 -2.08 20.93 1.40
#